data_AF-A0A4Q6GU15-F1
#
_entry.id   AF-A0A4Q6GU15-F1
#
_cell.length_a   1.000
_cell.length_b   1.000
_cell.length_c   1.000
_cell.angle_alpha   90.00
_cell.angle_beta   90.00
_cell.angle_gamma   90.00
#
_symmetry.space_group_name_H-M   'P 1'
#
loop_
_entity.id
_entity.type
_entity.pdbx_description
1 polymer ?
#
loop_
_entity_poly.entity_id
_entity_poly.type
_entity_poly.pdbx_seq_one_letter_code
_entity_poly.pdbx_strand_id
1 'polypeptide(L)'
;DMLSAHNASFDEKFLKAEGWRIGRPTGHCGLVCSLKLSRRLFPGLPSYKLGNLSSRLGIEFRGTAHRAEADAEVAAEVLLHAVRQLGSTHGLPQVAPDLLVSVNKLAAAKVPVFLDKYASLERERRAAA
;
A
#
# COMPACT_ATOMS: atom_id res chain seq x y z
N ASP A 1 -10.41 10.89 0.14
CA ASP A 1 -9.85 9.55 0.36
C ASP A 1 -8.36 9.47 0.07
N MET A 2 -7.73 8.36 0.45
CA MET A 2 -6.33 8.06 0.16
C MET A 2 -6.18 7.58 -1.29
N LEU A 3 -5.09 7.98 -1.96
CA LEU A 3 -4.72 7.46 -3.28
C LEU A 3 -3.69 6.33 -3.11
N SER A 4 -3.93 5.19 -3.78
CA SER A 4 -2.98 4.07 -3.79
C SER A 4 -2.50 3.75 -5.20
N ALA A 5 -1.22 3.43 -5.33
CA ALA A 5 -0.61 2.94 -6.57
C ALA A 5 0.70 2.18 -6.30
N HIS A 6 1.15 1.40 -7.28
CA HIS A 6 2.47 0.77 -7.22
C HIS A 6 3.53 1.76 -7.70
N ASN A 7 4.44 2.18 -6.82
CA ASN A 7 5.31 3.34 -7.04
C ASN A 7 4.57 4.69 -7.09
N ALA A 8 3.56 4.87 -6.21
CA ALA A 8 2.59 5.98 -6.24
C ALA A 8 3.12 7.41 -6.44
N SER A 9 4.35 7.73 -6.02
CA SER A 9 4.94 9.05 -6.29
C SER A 9 5.20 9.33 -7.77
N PHE A 10 5.27 8.29 -8.60
CA PHE A 10 5.35 8.41 -10.04
C PHE A 10 3.99 8.83 -10.60
N ASP A 11 2.93 8.06 -10.32
CA ASP A 11 1.57 8.31 -10.82
C ASP A 11 0.99 9.64 -10.32
N GLU A 12 1.23 9.98 -9.04
CA GLU A 12 0.70 11.21 -8.43
C GLU A 12 1.15 12.46 -9.18
N LYS A 13 2.36 12.48 -9.74
CA LYS A 13 2.87 13.63 -10.49
C LYS A 13 2.06 13.88 -11.75
N PHE A 14 1.74 12.82 -12.50
CA PHE A 14 0.90 12.91 -13.70
C PHE A 14 -0.52 13.31 -13.33
N LEU A 15 -1.09 12.69 -12.30
CA LEU A 15 -2.45 12.98 -11.86
C LEU A 15 -2.60 14.45 -11.40
N LYS A 16 -1.62 14.96 -10.65
CA LYS A 16 -1.57 16.38 -10.26
C LYS A 16 -1.44 17.29 -11.48
N ALA A 17 -0.52 17.00 -12.39
CA ALA A 17 -0.28 17.83 -13.58
C ALA A 17 -1.55 17.92 -14.47
N GLU A 18 -2.19 16.79 -14.73
CA GLU A 18 -3.44 16.75 -15.51
C GLU A 18 -4.59 17.44 -14.78
N GLY A 19 -4.69 17.25 -13.46
CA GLY A 19 -5.66 17.95 -12.63
C GLY A 19 -5.50 19.48 -12.71
N TRP A 20 -4.27 19.98 -12.60
CA TRP A 20 -3.98 21.40 -12.79
C TRP A 20 -4.33 21.89 -14.19
N ARG A 21 -4.00 21.12 -15.24
CA ARG A 21 -4.26 21.48 -16.64
C ARG A 21 -5.76 21.69 -16.93
N ILE A 22 -6.63 20.93 -16.28
CA ILE A 22 -8.09 21.01 -16.48
C ILE A 22 -8.82 21.84 -15.40
N GLY A 23 -8.08 22.53 -14.52
CA GLY A 23 -8.66 23.32 -13.43
C GLY A 23 -9.33 22.48 -12.33
N ARG A 24 -8.93 21.22 -12.17
CA ARG A 24 -9.43 20.26 -11.16
C ARG A 24 -8.25 19.66 -10.38
N PRO A 25 -7.63 20.40 -9.45
CA PRO A 25 -6.53 19.87 -8.64
C PRO A 25 -6.98 18.63 -7.85
N THR A 26 -6.06 17.68 -7.68
CA THR A 26 -6.32 16.43 -6.94
C THR A 26 -6.52 16.70 -5.44
N GLY A 27 -7.51 16.07 -4.82
CA GLY A 27 -7.87 16.26 -3.41
C GLY A 27 -7.61 15.06 -2.50
N HIS A 28 -6.73 14.12 -2.87
CA HIS A 28 -6.44 12.97 -2.00
C HIS A 28 -5.67 13.40 -0.73
N CYS A 29 -6.05 12.86 0.41
CA CYS A 29 -5.50 13.26 1.72
C CYS A 29 -4.17 12.56 2.06
N GLY A 30 -3.79 11.53 1.30
CA GLY A 30 -2.54 10.82 1.48
C GLY A 30 -2.27 9.81 0.37
N LEU A 31 -1.03 9.29 0.37
CA LEU A 31 -0.55 8.32 -0.59
C LEU A 31 -0.20 7.00 0.09
N VAL A 32 -0.66 5.91 -0.51
CA VAL A 32 -0.24 4.56 -0.18
C VAL A 32 0.48 3.95 -1.38
N CYS A 33 1.79 3.75 -1.24
CA CYS A 33 2.61 3.11 -2.26
C CYS A 33 2.79 1.64 -1.94
N SER A 34 2.19 0.76 -2.74
CA SER A 34 2.24 -0.70 -2.53
C SER A 34 3.66 -1.24 -2.65
N LEU A 35 4.47 -0.71 -3.58
CA LEU A 35 5.91 -1.00 -3.67
C LEU A 35 6.65 -0.74 -2.33
N LYS A 36 6.38 0.42 -1.71
CA LYS A 36 6.99 0.81 -0.44
C LYS A 36 6.49 -0.07 0.71
N LEU A 37 5.20 -0.41 0.73
CA LEU A 37 4.65 -1.35 1.71
C LEU A 37 5.31 -2.72 1.57
N SER A 38 5.36 -3.28 0.37
CA SER A 38 5.90 -4.61 0.13
C SER A 38 7.37 -4.72 0.53
N ARG A 39 8.19 -3.69 0.28
CA ARG A 39 9.59 -3.66 0.77
C ARG A 39 9.72 -3.72 2.29
N ARG A 40 8.71 -3.23 3.01
CA ARG A 40 8.70 -3.16 4.48
C ARG A 40 8.11 -4.42 5.11
N LEU A 41 7.08 -5.00 4.48
CA LEU A 41 6.36 -6.16 5.00
C LEU A 41 6.92 -7.49 4.49
N PHE A 42 7.58 -7.48 3.33
CA PHE A 42 8.17 -8.67 2.70
C PHE A 42 9.65 -8.39 2.35
N PRO A 43 10.52 -8.08 3.32
CA PRO A 43 11.92 -7.77 3.04
C PRO A 43 12.66 -8.97 2.41
N GLY A 44 13.65 -8.69 1.57
CA GLY A 44 14.53 -9.71 0.98
C GLY A 44 14.04 -10.34 -0.33
N LEU A 45 12.95 -9.86 -0.91
CA LEU A 45 12.53 -10.32 -2.25
C LEU A 45 13.49 -9.83 -3.34
N PRO A 46 13.76 -10.65 -4.37
CA PRO A 46 14.74 -10.32 -5.42
C PRO A 46 14.30 -9.14 -6.30
N SER A 47 13.00 -8.89 -6.40
CA SER A 47 12.44 -7.76 -7.14
C SER A 47 11.11 -7.37 -6.53
N TYR A 48 10.83 -6.07 -6.56
CA TYR A 48 9.54 -5.51 -6.20
C TYR A 48 8.86 -4.82 -7.38
N LYS A 49 9.33 -5.01 -8.62
CA LYS A 49 8.57 -4.57 -9.80
C LYS A 49 7.21 -5.27 -9.79
N LEU A 50 6.15 -4.56 -10.18
CA LEU A 50 4.77 -5.03 -10.07
C LEU A 50 4.60 -6.47 -10.58
N GLY A 51 5.04 -6.77 -11.81
CA GLY A 51 4.92 -8.11 -12.39
C GLY A 51 5.67 -9.22 -11.65
N ASN A 52 6.89 -8.95 -11.18
CA ASN A 52 7.66 -9.94 -10.43
C ASN A 52 7.06 -10.16 -9.03
N LEU A 53 6.63 -9.06 -8.41
CA LEU A 53 6.02 -9.09 -7.09
C LEU A 53 4.68 -9.81 -7.10
N SER A 54 3.79 -9.48 -8.04
CA SER A 54 2.49 -10.12 -8.16
C SER A 54 2.63 -11.61 -8.43
N SER A 55 3.49 -12.02 -9.38
CA SER A 55 3.79 -13.43 -9.64
C SER A 55 4.28 -14.16 -8.38
N ARG A 56 5.16 -13.54 -7.60
CA ARG A 56 5.68 -14.14 -6.36
C ARG A 56 4.61 -14.27 -5.27
N LEU A 57 3.64 -13.37 -5.25
CA LEU A 57 2.50 -13.39 -4.33
C LEU A 57 1.34 -14.26 -4.83
N GLY A 58 1.46 -14.91 -5.99
CA GLY A 58 0.41 -15.71 -6.60
C GLY A 58 -0.76 -14.89 -7.17
N ILE A 59 -0.50 -13.63 -7.53
CA ILE A 59 -1.47 -12.71 -8.11
C ILE A 59 -1.29 -12.73 -9.64
N GLU A 60 -2.34 -13.14 -10.34
CA GLU A 60 -2.34 -13.27 -11.80
C GLU A 60 -2.78 -11.98 -12.50
N PHE A 61 -2.17 -11.69 -13.66
CA PHE A 61 -2.71 -10.69 -14.58
C PHE A 61 -3.87 -11.30 -15.35
N ARG A 62 -5.09 -10.83 -15.11
CA ARG A 62 -6.28 -11.28 -15.84
C ARG A 62 -6.57 -10.31 -16.98
N GLY A 63 -6.49 -10.78 -18.24
CA GLY A 63 -6.94 -10.02 -19.41
C GLY A 63 -5.89 -9.71 -20.48
N THR A 64 -6.37 -9.43 -21.70
CA THR A 64 -5.57 -8.93 -22.82
C THR A 64 -5.20 -7.46 -22.56
N ALA A 65 -3.94 -7.11 -22.76
CA ALA A 65 -3.33 -5.87 -22.29
C ALA A 65 -4.02 -4.56 -22.75
N HIS A 66 -4.85 -3.98 -21.89
CA HIS A 66 -4.97 -2.52 -21.70
C HIS A 66 -4.12 -2.14 -20.48
N ARG A 67 -2.83 -1.91 -20.73
CA ARG A 67 -1.75 -1.98 -19.73
C ARG A 67 -2.01 -1.23 -18.41
N ALA A 68 -2.63 -0.05 -18.45
CA ALA A 68 -2.80 0.77 -17.24
C ALA A 68 -3.89 0.27 -16.29
N GLU A 69 -5.01 -0.24 -16.83
CA GLU A 69 -6.12 -0.76 -16.01
C GLU A 69 -5.70 -2.07 -15.32
N ALA A 70 -5.12 -2.99 -16.09
CA ALA A 70 -4.60 -4.25 -15.55
C ALA A 70 -3.50 -4.01 -14.49
N ASP A 71 -2.59 -3.05 -14.71
CA ASP A 71 -1.59 -2.69 -13.71
C ASP A 71 -2.23 -2.11 -12.43
N ALA A 72 -3.31 -1.33 -12.55
CA ALA A 72 -4.03 -0.78 -11.41
C ALA A 72 -4.75 -1.87 -10.60
N GLU A 73 -5.41 -2.82 -11.29
CA GLU A 73 -6.04 -4.00 -10.65
C GLU A 73 -5.02 -4.82 -9.87
N VAL A 74 -3.89 -5.18 -10.52
CA VAL A 74 -2.83 -5.95 -9.86
C VAL A 74 -2.21 -5.16 -8.71
N ALA A 75 -2.02 -3.84 -8.85
CA ALA A 75 -1.53 -3.00 -7.76
C ALA A 75 -2.49 -2.97 -6.56
N ALA A 76 -3.81 -2.99 -6.81
CA ALA A 76 -4.83 -3.10 -5.77
C ALA A 76 -4.80 -4.48 -5.10
N GLU A 77 -4.65 -5.57 -5.85
CA GLU A 77 -4.51 -6.90 -5.27
C GLU A 77 -3.26 -7.03 -4.40
N VAL A 78 -2.12 -6.48 -4.84
CA VAL A 78 -0.88 -6.43 -4.04
C VAL A 78 -1.10 -5.64 -2.75
N LEU A 79 -1.82 -4.51 -2.80
CA LEU A 79 -2.18 -3.74 -1.61
C LEU A 79 -3.02 -4.57 -0.64
N LEU A 80 -4.09 -5.20 -1.15
CA LEU A 80 -4.99 -6.01 -0.33
C LEU A 80 -4.28 -7.22 0.28
N HIS A 81 -3.37 -7.85 -0.46
CA HIS A 81 -2.50 -8.90 0.07
C HIS A 81 -1.62 -8.37 1.22
N ALA A 82 -0.97 -7.23 1.03
CA ALA A 82 -0.14 -6.58 2.06
C ALA A 82 -0.96 -6.22 3.32
N VAL A 83 -2.18 -5.71 3.15
CA VAL A 83 -3.11 -5.40 4.24
C VAL A 83 -3.51 -6.65 5.02
N ARG A 84 -3.88 -7.73 4.32
CA ARG A 84 -4.23 -9.01 4.96
C ARG A 84 -3.06 -9.58 5.75
N GLN A 85 -1.85 -9.56 5.19
CA GLN A 85 -0.67 -10.01 5.90
C GLN A 85 -0.41 -9.17 7.15
N LEU A 86 -0.41 -7.84 7.01
CA LEU A 86 -0.21 -6.93 8.14
C LEU A 86 -1.23 -7.17 9.25
N GLY A 87 -2.50 -7.33 8.87
CA GLY A 87 -3.60 -7.64 9.78
C GLY A 87 -3.36 -8.94 10.55
N SER A 88 -3.07 -10.02 9.82
CA SER A 88 -2.82 -11.34 10.38
C SER A 88 -1.60 -11.36 11.31
N THR A 89 -0.47 -10.80 10.88
CA THR A 89 0.79 -10.80 11.65
C THR A 89 0.69 -10.03 12.96
N HIS A 90 -0.09 -8.95 13.01
CA HIS A 90 -0.18 -8.09 14.20
C HIS A 90 -1.50 -8.23 14.98
N GLY A 91 -2.38 -9.16 14.60
CA GLY A 91 -3.68 -9.34 15.24
C GLY A 91 -4.61 -8.13 15.08
N LEU A 92 -4.54 -7.47 13.92
CA LEU A 92 -5.38 -6.33 13.56
C LEU A 92 -6.55 -6.83 12.67
N PRO A 93 -7.80 -6.94 13.18
CA PRO A 93 -8.99 -7.34 12.43
C PRO A 93 -9.34 -6.33 11.33
N GLN A 94 -8.97 -5.06 11.52
CA GLN A 94 -9.05 -4.03 10.50
C GLN A 94 -7.77 -3.19 10.50
N VAL A 95 -7.33 -2.83 9.31
CA VAL A 95 -6.14 -2.00 9.07
C VAL A 95 -6.60 -0.66 8.53
N ALA A 96 -6.40 0.40 9.32
CA ALA A 96 -6.78 1.75 8.91
C ALA A 96 -5.86 2.26 7.77
N PRO A 97 -6.39 3.03 6.81
CA PRO A 97 -5.56 3.64 5.76
C PRO A 97 -4.42 4.51 6.30
N ASP A 98 -4.63 5.22 7.42
CA ASP A 98 -3.60 6.05 8.07
C ASP A 98 -2.41 5.23 8.60
N LEU A 99 -2.64 3.98 8.99
CA LEU A 99 -1.56 3.06 9.36
C LEU A 99 -0.67 2.77 8.15
N LEU A 100 -1.27 2.52 6.98
CA LEU A 100 -0.53 2.25 5.74
C LEU A 100 0.30 3.46 5.32
N VAL A 101 -0.25 4.67 5.44
CA VAL A 101 0.47 5.94 5.18
C VAL A 101 1.66 6.08 6.14
N SER A 102 1.45 5.80 7.43
CA SER A 102 2.50 5.84 8.45
C SER A 102 3.64 4.87 8.13
N VAL A 103 3.32 3.60 7.84
CA VAL A 103 4.30 2.58 7.44
C VAL A 103 5.07 3.03 6.19
N ASN A 104 4.40 3.63 5.21
CA ASN A 104 5.02 4.13 3.98
C ASN A 104 6.06 5.23 4.20
N LYS A 105 5.89 6.06 5.23
CA LYS A 105 6.79 7.16 5.59
C LYS A 105 7.98 6.72 6.45
N LEU A 106 7.85 5.61 7.18
CA LEU A 106 8.91 5.10 8.04
C LEU A 106 10.08 4.49 7.26
N ALA A 107 11.30 4.65 7.77
CA ALA A 107 12.43 3.84 7.33
C ALA A 107 12.15 2.36 7.62
N ALA A 108 12.55 1.44 6.72
CA ALA A 108 12.23 0.02 6.84
C ALA A 108 12.63 -0.58 8.20
N ALA A 109 13.81 -0.20 8.71
CA ALA A 109 14.32 -0.65 10.01
C ALA A 109 13.43 -0.26 11.21
N LYS A 110 12.61 0.80 11.09
CA LYS A 110 11.73 1.28 12.16
C LYS A 110 10.34 0.63 12.12
N VAL A 111 10.00 -0.06 11.05
CA VAL A 111 8.65 -0.60 10.83
C VAL A 111 8.26 -1.67 11.86
N PRO A 112 9.11 -2.66 12.20
CA PRO A 112 8.73 -3.71 13.16
C PRO A 112 8.33 -3.13 14.53
N VAL A 113 9.20 -2.32 15.13
CA VAL A 113 8.95 -1.68 16.44
C VAL A 113 7.71 -0.80 16.42
N PHE A 114 7.50 -0.06 15.33
CA PHE A 114 6.31 0.79 15.18
C PHE A 114 5.01 -0.03 15.14
N LEU A 115 4.99 -1.12 14.37
CA LEU A 115 3.81 -1.97 14.23
C LEU A 115 3.48 -2.72 15.52
N ASP A 116 4.49 -3.20 16.24
CA ASP A 116 4.28 -3.86 17.54
C ASP A 116 3.65 -2.92 18.56
N LYS A 117 4.16 -1.69 18.64
CA LYS A 117 3.59 -0.64 19.49
C LYS A 117 2.17 -0.29 19.08
N TYR A 118 1.93 -0.07 17.79
CA TYR A 118 0.60 0.24 17.25
C TYR A 118 -0.40 -0.87 17.60
N ALA A 119 -0.02 -2.14 17.42
CA ALA A 119 -0.86 -3.28 17.70
C ALA A 119 -1.18 -3.44 19.19
N SER A 120 -0.24 -3.14 20.08
CA SER A 120 -0.52 -3.12 21.54
C SER A 120 -1.58 -2.09 21.88
N LEU A 121 -1.41 -0.85 21.40
CA LEU A 121 -2.34 0.25 21.66
C LEU A 121 -3.73 -0.05 21.09
N GLU A 122 -3.82 -0.66 19.91
CA GLU A 122 -5.11 -1.07 19.34
C GLU A 122 -5.81 -2.15 20.15
N ARG A 123 -5.06 -3.12 20.70
CA ARG A 123 -5.64 -4.14 21.60
C ARG A 123 -6.15 -3.52 22.90
N GLU A 124 -5.37 -2.63 23.50
CA GLU A 124 -5.75 -1.89 24.71
C GLU A 124 -7.01 -1.05 24.47
N ARG A 125 -7.06 -0.30 23.37
CA ARG A 125 -8.22 0.51 22.99
C ARG A 125 -9.49 -0.32 22.83
N ARG A 126 -9.39 -1.52 22.25
CA ARG A 126 -10.54 -2.42 22.09
C ARG A 126 -10.95 -3.11 23.38
N ALA A 127 -10.02 -3.41 24.27
CA ALA A 127 -10.35 -3.97 25.58
C ALA A 127 -11.08 -2.95 26.47
N ALA A 128 -10.90 -1.64 26.21
CA ALA A 128 -11.54 -0.55 26.93
C ALA A 128 -12.87 -0.06 26.32
N ALA A 129 -13.29 -0.60 25.17
CA ALA A 129 -14.53 -0.25 24.46
C ALA A 129 -15.58 -1.35 24.63
#